data_AF-A0A1Y3EMC4-F1
#
_entry.id   AF-A0A1Y3EMC4-F1
#
_cell.length_a   1.000
_cell.length_b   1.000
_cell.length_c   1.000
_cell.angle_alpha   90.00
_cell.angle_beta   90.00
_cell.angle_gamma   90.00
#
_symmetry.space_group_name_H-M   'P 1'
#
loop_
_entity.id
_entity.type
_entity.pdbx_description
1 polymer ?
#
loop_
_entity_poly.entity_id
_entity_poly.type
_entity_poly.pdbx_seq_one_letter_code
_entity_poly.pdbx_strand_id
1 'polypeptide(L)'
;MAGPGEVIKILGVPIAPNGKPSFDIDTLEGTLERIRKAPLKPAQKLATVQDYLIPSLEYGLGVPGISRKLLESVDGAIRQTVKRFLHLPTTGMNSMFLSMPIKEGGLGLRPLTTEHLARVA
;
A
#
# COMPACT_ATOMS: atom_id res chain seq x y z
N MET A 1 26.97 11.97 -11.57
CA MET A 1 26.00 11.43 -12.55
C MET A 1 25.70 10.01 -12.11
N ALA A 2 24.43 9.67 -11.88
CA ALA A 2 24.04 8.30 -11.55
C ALA A 2 24.35 7.38 -12.74
N GLY A 3 24.89 6.19 -12.48
CA GLY A 3 25.21 5.20 -13.51
C GLY A 3 23.95 4.67 -14.22
N PRO A 4 24.09 4.05 -15.41
CA PRO A 4 22.95 3.44 -16.10
C PRO A 4 22.35 2.32 -15.22
N GLY A 5 21.17 2.58 -14.65
CA GLY A 5 20.46 1.67 -13.73
C GLY A 5 20.40 2.14 -12.28
N GLU A 6 21.16 3.18 -11.88
CA GLU A 6 21.01 3.79 -10.56
C GLU A 6 19.75 4.64 -10.49
N VAL A 7 18.92 4.37 -9.49
CA VAL A 7 17.78 5.21 -9.12
C VAL A 7 18.27 6.44 -8.38
N ILE A 8 17.80 7.61 -8.80
CA ILE A 8 18.09 8.89 -8.14
C ILE A 8 17.03 9.11 -7.07
N LYS A 9 17.45 9.25 -5.81
CA LYS A 9 16.53 9.53 -4.71
C LYS A 9 16.23 11.02 -4.64
N ILE A 10 14.98 11.40 -4.92
CA ILE A 10 14.51 12.79 -4.88
C ILE A 10 13.40 12.87 -3.83
N LEU A 11 13.60 13.69 -2.79
CA LEU A 11 12.66 13.86 -1.67
C LEU A 11 12.21 12.53 -1.02
N GLY A 12 13.08 11.52 -1.02
CA GLY A 12 12.76 10.20 -0.49
C GLY A 12 12.21 9.20 -1.51
N VAL A 13 11.77 9.66 -2.69
CA VAL A 13 11.21 8.82 -3.76
C VAL A 13 12.32 8.41 -4.73
N PRO A 14 12.51 7.11 -5.00
CA PRO A 14 13.46 6.66 -6.00
C PRO A 14 12.90 6.90 -7.41
N ILE A 15 13.60 7.71 -8.20
CA ILE A 15 13.23 8.06 -9.57
C ILE A 15 14.25 7.41 -10.50
N ALA A 16 13.77 6.61 -11.45
CA ALA A 16 14.62 6.02 -12.47
C ALA A 16 15.15 7.12 -13.42
N PRO A 17 16.29 6.91 -14.12
CA PRO A 17 16.86 7.89 -15.04
C PRO A 17 15.92 8.35 -16.17
N ASN A 18 14.85 7.60 -16.44
CA ASN A 18 13.79 7.95 -17.38
C ASN A 18 12.72 8.92 -16.80
N GLY A 19 12.93 9.42 -15.59
CA GLY A 19 12.03 10.35 -14.89
C GLY A 19 10.81 9.69 -14.26
N LYS A 20 10.65 8.35 -14.36
CA LYS A 20 9.52 7.65 -13.75
C LYS A 20 9.86 7.23 -12.31
N PRO A 21 8.92 7.35 -11.37
CA PRO A 21 9.09 6.79 -10.04
C PRO A 21 9.23 5.27 -10.13
N SER A 22 10.24 4.73 -9.45
CA SER A 22 10.43 3.30 -9.28
C SER A 22 9.85 2.89 -7.92
N PHE A 23 9.17 1.75 -7.87
CA PHE A 23 8.66 1.21 -6.62
C PHE A 23 8.84 -0.30 -6.64
N ASP A 24 9.39 -0.82 -5.56
CA ASP A 24 9.66 -2.24 -5.41
C ASP A 24 8.58 -2.90 -4.54
N ILE A 25 7.76 -3.74 -5.15
CA ILE A 25 6.69 -4.48 -4.47
C ILE A 25 7.29 -5.45 -3.44
N ASP A 26 8.46 -6.03 -3.69
CA ASP A 26 9.07 -7.02 -2.80
C ASP A 26 9.40 -6.40 -1.43
N THR A 27 9.82 -5.12 -1.43
CA THR A 27 10.07 -4.38 -0.19
C THR A 27 8.79 -4.15 0.62
N LEU A 28 7.67 -3.90 -0.05
CA LEU A 28 6.37 -3.75 0.58
C LEU A 28 5.90 -5.09 1.16
N GLU A 29 5.99 -6.18 0.41
CA GLU A 29 5.63 -7.52 0.88
C GLU A 29 6.45 -7.94 2.09
N GLY A 30 7.76 -7.65 2.09
CA GLY A 30 8.62 -7.86 3.25
C GLY A 30 8.18 -7.07 4.48
N THR A 31 7.72 -5.83 4.29
CA THR A 31 7.20 -4.98 5.39
C THR A 31 5.87 -5.49 5.91
N LEU A 32 4.95 -5.86 5.02
CA LEU A 32 3.66 -6.48 5.36
C LEU A 32 3.84 -7.79 6.12
N GLU A 33 4.81 -8.61 5.73
CA GLU A 33 5.12 -9.86 6.40
C GLU A 33 5.70 -9.64 7.81
N ARG A 34 6.50 -8.57 8.01
CA ARG A 34 6.95 -8.15 9.35
C ARG A 34 5.78 -7.73 10.23
N ILE A 35 4.86 -6.92 9.73
CA ILE A 35 3.65 -6.51 10.47
C ILE A 35 2.80 -7.74 10.83
N ARG A 36 2.64 -8.68 9.89
CA ARG A 36 1.89 -9.92 10.11
C ARG A 36 2.51 -10.77 11.22
N LYS A 37 3.83 -10.95 11.23
CA LYS A 37 4.56 -11.76 12.20
C LYS A 37 4.79 -11.08 13.56
N ALA A 38 4.65 -9.76 13.64
CA ALA A 38 4.86 -9.04 14.89
C ALA A 38 3.93 -9.56 16.02
N PRO A 39 4.41 -9.65 17.28
CA PRO A 39 3.62 -10.09 18.43
C PRO A 39 2.68 -8.97 18.92
N LEU A 40 1.84 -8.47 18.03
CA LEU A 40 0.86 -7.41 18.26
C LEU A 40 -0.57 -7.95 18.15
N LYS A 41 -1.51 -7.30 18.83
CA LYS A 41 -2.94 -7.61 18.69
C LYS A 41 -3.38 -7.32 17.25
N PRO A 42 -4.31 -8.10 16.65
CA PRO A 42 -4.78 -7.85 15.28
C PRO A 42 -5.29 -6.43 15.04
N ALA A 43 -5.95 -5.82 16.02
CA ALA A 43 -6.37 -4.41 15.96
C ALA A 43 -5.18 -3.44 15.88
N GLN A 44 -4.08 -3.70 16.60
CA GLN A 44 -2.87 -2.88 16.53
C GLN A 44 -2.16 -3.04 15.18
N LYS A 45 -2.15 -4.26 14.61
CA LYS A 45 -1.63 -4.49 13.26
C LYS A 45 -2.42 -3.71 12.22
N LEU A 46 -3.75 -3.70 12.35
CA LEU A 46 -4.63 -2.93 11.48
C LEU A 46 -4.36 -1.42 11.58
N ALA A 47 -4.29 -0.88 12.81
CA ALA A 47 -3.92 0.53 13.04
C ALA A 47 -2.54 0.86 12.44
N THR A 48 -1.56 -0.05 12.58
CA THR A 48 -0.24 0.13 11.96
C THR A 48 -0.32 0.28 10.43
N VAL A 49 -1.14 -0.54 9.78
CA VAL A 49 -1.35 -0.47 8.34
C VAL A 49 -2.08 0.82 7.96
N GLN A 50 -3.14 1.17 8.68
CA GLN A 50 -4.01 2.29 8.37
C GLN A 50 -3.38 3.66 8.64
N ASP A 51 -2.72 3.81 9.78
CA ASP A 51 -2.25 5.11 10.28
C ASP A 51 -0.82 5.43 9.85
N TYR A 52 -0.02 4.41 9.50
CA TYR A 52 1.40 4.59 9.19
C TYR A 52 1.78 4.07 7.80
N LEU A 53 1.44 2.82 7.47
CA LEU A 53 1.86 2.22 6.21
C LEU A 53 1.19 2.88 5.01
N ILE A 54 -0.14 2.98 5.01
CA ILE A 54 -0.91 3.58 3.91
C ILE A 54 -0.48 5.04 3.65
N PRO A 55 -0.42 5.94 4.66
CA PRO A 55 0.05 7.31 4.45
C PRO A 55 1.50 7.39 3.92
N SER A 56 2.39 6.50 4.37
CA SER A 56 3.75 6.43 3.82
C SER A 56 3.77 6.04 2.34
N LEU A 57 2.87 5.17 1.91
CA LEU A 57 2.72 4.76 0.52
C LEU A 57 2.05 5.85 -0.32
N GLU A 58 1.06 6.57 0.21
CA GLU A 58 0.42 7.72 -0.45
C GLU A 58 1.43 8.83 -0.81
N TYR A 59 2.44 9.02 0.02
CA TYR A 59 3.54 9.95 -0.27
C TYR A 59 4.42 9.44 -1.43
N GLY A 60 4.89 8.19 -1.35
CA GLY A 60 5.80 7.63 -2.36
C GLY A 60 5.15 7.35 -3.71
N LEU A 61 3.88 6.93 -3.72
CA LEU A 61 3.11 6.56 -4.90
C LEU A 61 2.18 7.68 -5.39
N GLY A 62 2.15 8.82 -4.68
CA GLY A 62 1.38 10.01 -5.06
C GLY A 62 2.00 10.83 -6.18
N VAL A 63 3.18 10.43 -6.69
CA VAL A 63 3.92 11.13 -7.75
C VAL A 63 3.33 10.77 -9.13
N PRO A 64 3.24 11.73 -10.07
CA PRO A 64 2.83 11.45 -11.44
C PRO A 64 3.70 10.36 -12.10
N GLY A 65 3.09 9.52 -12.93
CA GLY A 65 3.79 8.46 -13.68
C GLY A 65 3.80 7.08 -13.03
N ILE A 66 3.18 6.92 -11.86
CA ILE A 66 2.86 5.61 -11.29
C ILE A 66 1.74 4.93 -12.11
N SER A 67 1.92 3.65 -12.42
CA SER A 67 0.92 2.89 -13.15
C SER A 67 -0.24 2.47 -12.24
N ARG A 68 -1.48 2.55 -12.75
CA ARG A 68 -2.67 2.06 -12.04
C ARG A 68 -2.56 0.59 -11.63
N LYS A 69 -1.99 -0.26 -12.49
CA LYS A 69 -1.75 -1.69 -12.22
C LYS A 69 -0.90 -1.90 -10.98
N LEU A 70 0.11 -1.06 -10.76
CA LEU A 70 0.96 -1.09 -9.57
C LEU A 70 0.19 -0.71 -8.30
N LEU A 71 -0.68 0.31 -8.37
CA LEU A 71 -1.54 0.67 -7.24
C LEU A 71 -2.51 -0.47 -6.90
N GLU A 72 -3.08 -1.11 -7.92
CA GLU A 72 -3.98 -2.26 -7.74
C GLU A 72 -3.28 -3.48 -7.12
N SER A 73 -2.02 -3.74 -7.48
CA SER A 73 -1.23 -4.82 -6.87
C SER A 73 -0.86 -4.52 -5.42
N VAL A 74 -0.49 -3.27 -5.11
CA VAL A 74 -0.24 -2.81 -3.73
C VAL A 74 -1.48 -2.94 -2.87
N ASP A 75 -2.62 -2.43 -3.35
CA ASP A 75 -3.90 -2.56 -2.64
C ASP A 75 -4.28 -4.05 -2.44
N GLY A 76 -3.99 -4.91 -3.43
CA GLY A 76 -4.15 -6.35 -3.34
C GLY A 76 -3.32 -6.99 -2.23
N ALA A 77 -2.03 -6.68 -2.18
CA ALA A 77 -1.10 -7.19 -1.17
C ALA A 77 -1.49 -6.77 0.26
N ILE A 78 -1.90 -5.50 0.43
CA ILE A 78 -2.40 -4.98 1.72
C ILE A 78 -3.65 -5.75 2.13
N ARG A 79 -4.67 -5.85 1.26
CA ARG A 79 -5.91 -6.57 1.55
C ARG A 79 -5.64 -8.02 1.93
N GLN A 80 -4.77 -8.71 1.19
CA GLN A 80 -4.46 -10.11 1.47
C GLN A 80 -3.76 -10.27 2.82
N THR A 81 -2.82 -9.38 3.16
CA THR A 81 -2.11 -9.40 4.44
C THR A 81 -3.07 -9.13 5.60
N VAL A 82 -3.95 -8.14 5.47
CA VAL A 82 -4.98 -7.82 6.46
C VAL A 82 -5.88 -9.01 6.69
N LYS A 83 -6.38 -9.64 5.63
CA LYS A 83 -7.19 -10.87 5.75
C LYS A 83 -6.45 -11.96 6.52
N ARG A 84 -5.16 -12.16 6.25
CA ARG A 84 -4.35 -13.19 6.92
C ARG A 84 -4.21 -12.97 8.42
N PHE A 85 -3.88 -11.76 8.89
CA PHE A 85 -3.71 -11.53 10.33
C PHE A 85 -5.04 -11.35 11.09
N LEU A 86 -6.14 -11.06 10.38
CA LEU A 86 -7.50 -11.07 10.94
C LEU A 86 -8.16 -12.45 10.87
N HIS A 87 -7.47 -13.46 10.32
CA HIS A 87 -8.00 -14.82 10.13
C HIS A 87 -9.27 -14.89 9.26
N LEU A 88 -9.36 -14.00 8.27
CA LEU A 88 -10.46 -13.94 7.30
C LEU A 88 -10.19 -14.86 6.10
N PRO A 89 -11.24 -15.37 5.43
CA PRO A 89 -11.09 -16.09 4.17
C PRO A 89 -10.35 -15.25 3.11
N THR A 90 -9.22 -15.76 2.62
CA THR A 90 -8.40 -15.09 1.61
C THR A 90 -9.09 -15.07 0.25
N THR A 91 -9.87 -16.10 -0.05
CA THR A 91 -10.55 -16.31 -1.34
C THR A 91 -12.07 -16.35 -1.13
N GLY A 92 -12.84 -15.94 -2.13
CA GLY A 92 -14.31 -16.04 -2.14
C GLY A 92 -15.05 -14.98 -1.31
N MET A 93 -14.39 -14.31 -0.36
CA MET A 93 -14.99 -13.22 0.41
C MET A 93 -14.81 -11.86 -0.28
N ASN A 94 -15.93 -11.15 -0.47
CA ASN A 94 -15.95 -9.77 -0.95
C ASN A 94 -15.08 -8.87 -0.04
N SER A 95 -14.18 -8.09 -0.63
CA SER A 95 -13.26 -7.20 0.10
C SER A 95 -13.81 -5.80 0.38
N MET A 96 -15.05 -5.50 0.00
CA MET A 96 -15.64 -4.16 0.12
C MET A 96 -15.72 -3.67 1.58
N PHE A 97 -15.96 -4.56 2.53
CA PHE A 97 -15.98 -4.20 3.96
C PHE A 97 -14.61 -3.74 4.48
N LEU A 98 -13.50 -4.12 3.82
CA LEU A 98 -12.17 -3.66 4.19
C LEU A 98 -12.05 -2.15 3.93
N SER A 99 -12.57 -1.66 2.81
CA SER A 99 -12.50 -0.26 2.39
C SER A 99 -13.65 0.61 2.90
N MET A 100 -14.76 0.00 3.30
CA MET A 100 -15.94 0.72 3.80
C MET A 100 -15.59 1.51 5.09
N PRO A 101 -16.16 2.72 5.28
CA PRO A 101 -15.88 3.53 6.46
C PRO A 101 -16.21 2.81 7.77
N ILE A 102 -15.44 3.09 8.82
CA ILE A 102 -15.65 2.51 10.16
C ILE A 102 -17.04 2.85 10.70
N LYS A 103 -17.55 4.05 10.39
CA LYS A 103 -18.90 4.50 10.77
C LYS A 103 -20.02 3.61 10.19
N GLU A 104 -19.76 2.94 9.08
CA GLU A 104 -20.71 2.07 8.39
C GLU A 104 -20.44 0.58 8.69
N GLY A 105 -19.55 0.27 9.63
CA GLY A 105 -19.20 -1.10 10.02
C GLY A 105 -18.07 -1.74 9.21
N GLY A 106 -17.36 -0.96 8.38
CA GLY A 106 -16.16 -1.41 7.68
C GLY A 106 -14.86 -1.26 8.49
N LEU A 107 -13.73 -1.54 7.84
CA LEU A 107 -12.39 -1.38 8.44
C LEU A 107 -11.67 -0.08 8.06
N GLY A 108 -12.24 0.73 7.15
CA GLY A 108 -11.69 2.03 6.77
C GLY A 108 -10.31 1.99 6.09
N LEU A 109 -9.93 0.86 5.47
CA LEU A 109 -8.70 0.76 4.69
C LEU A 109 -8.87 1.48 3.37
N ARG A 110 -8.39 2.72 3.31
CA ARG A 110 -8.45 3.55 2.11
C ARG A 110 -7.53 2.97 1.03
N PRO A 111 -8.08 2.52 -0.12
CA PRO A 111 -7.26 2.01 -1.21
C PRO A 111 -6.54 3.17 -1.92
N LEU A 112 -5.27 2.96 -2.24
CA LEU A 112 -4.41 3.97 -2.86
C LEU A 112 -4.90 4.32 -4.27
N THR A 113 -5.52 3.36 -4.95
CA THR A 113 -6.16 3.58 -6.26
C THR A 113 -7.23 4.66 -6.22
N THR A 114 -8.08 4.68 -5.19
CA THR A 114 -9.17 5.66 -5.07
C THR A 114 -8.63 7.04 -4.75
N GLU A 115 -7.60 7.14 -3.90
CA GLU A 115 -7.00 8.44 -3.57
C GLU A 115 -6.19 9.02 -4.73
N HIS A 116 -5.49 8.18 -5.49
CA HIS A 116 -4.77 8.63 -6.68
C HIS A 116 -5.71 9.22 -7.73
N LEU A 117 -6.86 8.59 -7.96
CA LEU A 117 -7.89 9.12 -8.86
C LEU A 117 -8.43 10.48 -8.37
N ALA A 118 -8.62 10.66 -7.06
CA ALA A 118 -9.10 11.92 -6.49
C ALA A 118 -8.09 13.07 -6.60
N ARG A 119 -6.79 12.80 -6.77
CA ARG A 119 -5.75 13.83 -6.93
C ARG A 119 -5.52 14.25 -8.39
N VAL A 120 -5.93 13.41 -9.35
CA VAL A 120 -5.71 13.61 -10.79
C VAL A 120 -6.96 14.15 -11.50
N ALA A 121 -8.16 13.99 -10.89
CA ALA A 121 -9.42 14.56 -11.35
C ALA A 121 -9.55 16.05 -10.98
#